data_AF-A0A5U6MIL9-F1
#
_entry.id   AF-A0A5U6MIL9-F1
#
_cell.length_a   1.000
_cell.length_b   1.000
_cell.length_c   1.000
_cell.angle_alpha   90.00
_cell.angle_beta   90.00
_cell.angle_gamma   90.00
#
_symmetry.space_group_name_H-M   'P 1'
#
loop_
_entity.id
_entity.type
_entity.pdbx_description
1 polymer ?
#
loop_
_entity_poly.entity_id
_entity_poly.type
_entity_poly.pdbx_seq_one_letter_code
_entity_poly.pdbx_strand_id
1 'polypeptide(L)'
;LMTLACIGSLLGWQFTVAQVFKSSSDIGYFPRVFSRETKSGAPVAGMLILGGVQTLLALMTISPSLTKQFNSLVDLAVVTNLIPYVLSMAALIPMQRYINLTRGQVKFNTTIAIIGTVYSFYALYACGPEAMLMGALVTFAGWTFYGMCIKDENTVPSLK
;
A
#
# COMPACT_ATOMS: atom_id res chain seq x y z
N LEU A 1 -21.61 3.13 17.80
CA LEU A 1 -20.36 2.34 17.87
C LEU A 1 -19.66 2.26 16.51
N MET A 2 -20.36 1.87 15.43
CA MET A 2 -19.77 1.77 14.07
C MET A 2 -19.09 3.05 13.59
N THR A 3 -19.69 4.22 13.80
CA THR A 3 -19.11 5.51 13.39
C THR A 3 -17.79 5.83 14.08
N LEU A 4 -17.66 5.51 15.37
CA LEU A 4 -16.41 5.71 16.12
C LEU A 4 -15.30 4.77 15.61
N ALA A 5 -15.64 3.53 15.30
CA ALA A 5 -14.69 2.57 14.71
C ALA A 5 -14.22 3.02 13.31
N CYS A 6 -15.13 3.52 12.47
CA CYS A 6 -14.78 4.05 11.15
C CYS A 6 -13.87 5.28 11.24
N ILE A 7 -14.17 6.22 12.15
CA ILE A 7 -13.33 7.41 12.35
C ILE A 7 -11.93 7.01 12.85
N GLY A 8 -11.85 6.10 13.82
CA GLY A 8 -10.57 5.60 14.34
C GLY A 8 -9.74 4.89 13.25
N SER A 9 -10.38 4.03 12.45
CA SER A 9 -9.74 3.34 11.34
C SER A 9 -9.23 4.30 10.27
N LEU A 10 -10.05 5.31 9.91
CA LEU A 10 -9.67 6.34 8.95
C LEU A 10 -8.44 7.12 9.43
N LEU A 11 -8.46 7.61 10.67
CA LEU A 11 -7.33 8.35 11.24
C LEU A 11 -6.05 7.51 11.25
N GLY A 12 -6.13 6.25 11.69
CA GLY A 12 -4.99 5.33 11.67
C GLY A 12 -4.41 5.15 10.27
N TRP A 13 -5.28 4.91 9.28
CA TRP A 13 -4.88 4.79 7.88
C TRP A 13 -4.22 6.06 7.33
N GLN A 14 -4.75 7.25 7.65
CA GLN A 14 -4.15 8.51 7.22
C GLN A 14 -2.72 8.69 7.73
N PHE A 15 -2.46 8.38 9.01
CA PHE A 15 -1.12 8.48 9.57
C PHE A 15 -0.16 7.46 8.96
N THR A 16 -0.59 6.20 8.81
CA THR A 16 0.25 5.15 8.23
C THR A 16 0.61 5.48 6.77
N VAL A 17 -0.35 5.89 5.96
CA VAL A 17 -0.09 6.23 4.56
C VAL A 17 0.86 7.43 4.45
N ALA A 18 0.62 8.50 5.22
CA ALA A 18 1.51 9.65 5.22
C ALA A 18 2.95 9.29 5.61
N GLN A 19 3.12 8.38 6.58
CA GLN A 19 4.44 7.88 6.98
C GLN A 19 5.11 7.05 5.88
N VAL A 20 4.36 6.21 5.15
CA VAL A 20 4.88 5.45 4.00
C VAL A 20 5.37 6.38 2.88
N PHE A 21 4.59 7.42 2.55
CA PHE A 21 5.01 8.41 1.54
C PHE A 21 6.22 9.22 2.00
N LYS A 22 6.27 9.60 3.28
CA LYS A 22 7.43 10.26 3.88
C LYS A 22 8.67 9.39 3.77
N SER A 23 8.65 8.17 4.30
CA SER A 23 9.80 7.26 4.24
C SER A 23 10.24 6.96 2.82
N SER A 24 9.29 6.84 1.87
CA SER A 24 9.62 6.67 0.46
C SER A 24 10.24 7.94 -0.14
N SER A 25 9.81 9.14 0.28
CA SER A 25 10.40 10.43 -0.15
C SER A 25 11.78 10.66 0.47
N ASP A 26 12.02 10.22 1.70
CA ASP A 26 13.32 10.31 2.38
C ASP A 26 14.39 9.46 1.67
N ILE A 27 13.99 8.28 1.15
CA ILE A 27 14.82 7.43 0.29
C ILE A 27 14.92 8.00 -1.14
N GLY A 28 14.14 9.05 -1.45
CA GLY A 28 14.18 9.77 -2.72
C GLY A 28 13.37 9.14 -3.86
N TYR A 29 12.41 8.27 -3.54
CA TYR A 29 11.45 7.70 -4.48
C TYR A 29 10.28 8.64 -4.82
N PHE A 30 10.00 9.62 -3.96
CA PHE A 30 8.91 10.59 -4.13
C PHE A 30 9.37 12.05 -3.93
N PRO A 31 8.66 13.04 -4.50
CA PRO A 31 9.02 14.45 -4.40
C PRO A 31 9.23 14.91 -2.95
N ARG A 32 10.28 15.72 -2.70
CA ARG A 32 10.68 16.22 -1.36
C ARG A 32 9.58 16.95 -0.58
N VAL A 33 8.47 17.30 -1.22
CA VAL A 33 7.27 17.86 -0.58
C VAL A 33 6.71 16.89 0.48
N PHE A 34 6.81 15.58 0.26
CA PHE A 34 6.34 14.55 1.20
C PHE A 34 7.31 14.27 2.37
N SER A 35 8.59 14.61 2.22
CA SER A 35 9.63 14.50 3.26
C SER A 35 9.57 15.67 4.28
N ARG A 36 8.79 16.72 4.02
CA ARG A 36 8.66 17.85 4.96
C ARG A 36 7.93 17.44 6.24
N GLU A 37 8.65 17.49 7.34
CA GLU A 37 8.13 17.26 8.69
C GLU A 37 7.83 18.56 9.43
N THR A 38 6.86 18.49 10.33
CA THR A 38 6.63 19.53 11.35
C THR A 38 7.54 19.34 12.56
N LYS A 39 7.58 20.33 13.47
CA LYS A 39 8.39 20.25 14.72
C LYS A 39 8.08 19.03 15.60
N SER A 40 6.93 18.40 15.40
CA SER A 40 6.49 17.20 16.12
C SER A 40 6.75 15.90 15.34
N GLY A 41 7.52 15.93 14.25
CA GLY A 41 7.88 14.76 13.43
C GLY A 41 6.78 14.27 12.48
N ALA A 42 5.65 14.99 12.40
CA ALA A 42 4.50 14.58 11.58
C ALA A 42 4.57 15.18 10.16
N PRO A 43 4.39 14.37 9.08
CA PRO A 43 4.37 14.83 7.69
C PRO A 43 3.02 15.48 7.31
N VAL A 44 2.69 16.62 7.92
CA VAL A 44 1.39 17.29 7.77
C VAL A 44 1.10 17.72 6.33
N ALA A 45 2.13 18.16 5.58
CA ALA A 45 1.96 18.53 4.18
C ALA A 45 1.51 17.33 3.33
N GLY A 46 2.07 16.14 3.56
CA GLY A 46 1.66 14.91 2.89
C GLY A 46 0.23 14.51 3.25
N MET A 47 -0.15 14.62 4.53
CA MET A 47 -1.51 14.33 4.99
C MET A 47 -2.56 15.22 4.32
N LEU A 48 -2.30 16.52 4.20
CA LEU A 48 -3.25 17.46 3.57
C LEU A 48 -3.41 17.20 2.06
N ILE A 49 -2.31 16.92 1.36
CA ILE A 49 -2.35 16.59 -0.08
C ILE A 49 -3.12 15.30 -0.31
N LEU A 50 -2.80 14.24 0.44
CA LEU A 50 -3.46 12.93 0.32
C LEU A 50 -4.95 13.02 0.69
N GLY A 51 -5.28 13.70 1.79
CA GLY A 51 -6.66 13.92 2.20
C GLY A 51 -7.46 14.74 1.18
N GLY A 52 -6.86 15.75 0.57
CA GLY A 52 -7.48 16.54 -0.50
C GLY A 52 -7.79 15.69 -1.73
N VAL A 53 -6.82 14.91 -2.20
CA VAL A 53 -7.00 13.99 -3.35
C VAL A 53 -8.07 12.93 -3.05
N GLN A 54 -8.04 12.32 -1.87
CA GLN A 54 -9.04 11.33 -1.46
C GLN A 54 -10.45 11.93 -1.38
N THR A 55 -10.57 13.15 -0.85
CA THR A 55 -11.87 13.85 -0.79
C THR A 55 -12.40 14.16 -2.18
N LEU A 56 -11.54 14.62 -3.09
CA LEU A 56 -11.90 14.88 -4.48
C LEU A 56 -12.38 13.61 -5.19
N LEU A 57 -11.66 12.50 -5.03
CA LEU A 57 -12.04 11.20 -5.60
C LEU A 57 -13.35 10.69 -5.00
N ALA A 58 -13.56 10.87 -3.69
CA ALA A 58 -14.81 10.49 -3.04
C ALA A 58 -16.01 11.26 -3.60
N LEU A 59 -15.86 12.56 -3.84
CA LEU A 59 -16.90 13.40 -4.45
C LEU A 59 -17.20 13.00 -5.90
N MET A 60 -16.18 12.64 -6.67
CA MET A 60 -16.33 12.15 -8.05
C MET A 60 -17.02 10.78 -8.15
N THR A 61 -17.08 10.02 -7.05
CA THR A 61 -17.58 8.64 -7.03
C THR A 61 -19.05 8.55 -6.55
N ILE A 62 -19.75 9.66 -6.33
CA ILE A 62 -21.16 9.66 -5.88
C ILE A 62 -22.06 9.20 -7.05
N SER A 63 -22.59 7.97 -6.99
CA SER A 63 -23.41 7.36 -8.05
C SER A 63 -24.67 6.66 -7.49
N PRO A 64 -25.77 6.50 -8.26
CA PRO A 64 -27.13 6.24 -7.74
C PRO A 64 -27.40 4.81 -7.20
N SER A 65 -26.43 3.89 -7.22
CA SER A 65 -26.61 2.50 -6.73
C SER A 65 -25.65 2.15 -5.59
N LEU A 66 -25.92 2.72 -4.41
CA LEU A 66 -25.09 2.61 -3.20
C LEU A 66 -24.60 1.19 -2.91
N THR A 67 -25.46 0.16 -2.99
CA THR A 67 -25.06 -1.21 -2.63
C THR A 67 -24.14 -1.87 -3.65
N LYS A 68 -24.42 -1.72 -4.95
CA LYS A 68 -23.58 -2.33 -6.00
C LYS A 68 -22.21 -1.66 -6.03
N GLN A 69 -22.19 -0.33 -5.95
CA GLN A 69 -20.95 0.44 -5.92
C GLN A 69 -20.15 0.17 -4.65
N PHE A 70 -20.80 0.03 -3.50
CA PHE A 70 -20.13 -0.33 -2.25
C PHE A 70 -19.43 -1.68 -2.38
N ASN A 71 -20.10 -2.71 -2.90
CA ASN A 71 -19.48 -4.02 -3.12
C ASN A 71 -18.29 -3.93 -4.09
N SER A 72 -18.45 -3.24 -5.22
CA SER A 72 -17.34 -3.03 -6.16
C SER A 72 -16.15 -2.28 -5.55
N LEU A 73 -16.41 -1.28 -4.70
CA LEU A 73 -15.36 -0.54 -3.99
C LEU A 73 -14.67 -1.42 -2.95
N VAL A 74 -15.42 -2.27 -2.24
CA VAL A 74 -14.85 -3.22 -1.27
C VAL A 74 -13.98 -4.25 -2.00
N ASP A 75 -14.45 -4.83 -3.10
CA ASP A 75 -13.68 -5.79 -3.88
C ASP A 75 -12.40 -5.16 -4.46
N LEU A 76 -12.49 -3.94 -4.98
CA LEU A 76 -11.33 -3.20 -5.45
C LEU A 76 -10.35 -2.89 -4.31
N ALA A 77 -10.85 -2.51 -3.14
CA ALA A 77 -10.03 -2.27 -1.95
C ALA A 77 -9.32 -3.55 -1.48
N VAL A 78 -9.97 -4.71 -1.56
CA VAL A 78 -9.33 -6.01 -1.26
C VAL A 78 -8.20 -6.28 -2.23
N VAL A 79 -8.46 -6.18 -3.54
CA VAL A 79 -7.44 -6.44 -4.57
C VAL A 79 -6.23 -5.52 -4.41
N THR A 80 -6.46 -4.21 -4.25
CA THR A 80 -5.40 -3.21 -4.10
C THR A 80 -4.57 -3.38 -2.82
N ASN A 81 -5.16 -3.89 -1.73
CA ASN A 81 -4.44 -4.18 -0.49
C ASN A 81 -3.70 -5.53 -0.52
N LEU A 82 -4.19 -6.53 -1.27
CA LEU A 82 -3.54 -7.84 -1.34
C LEU A 82 -2.24 -7.82 -2.14
N ILE A 83 -2.12 -6.95 -3.14
CA ILE A 83 -0.90 -6.80 -3.95
C ILE A 83 0.34 -6.50 -3.09
N PRO A 84 0.38 -5.45 -2.25
CA PRO A 84 1.52 -5.20 -1.38
C PRO A 84 1.76 -6.31 -0.36
N TYR A 85 0.73 -7.06 0.06
CA TYR A 85 0.90 -8.21 0.95
C TYR A 85 1.62 -9.37 0.26
N VAL A 86 1.22 -9.71 -0.97
CA VAL A 86 1.90 -10.74 -1.78
C VAL A 86 3.35 -10.34 -2.04
N LEU A 87 3.59 -9.07 -2.41
CA LEU A 87 4.95 -8.56 -2.61
C LEU A 87 5.80 -8.64 -1.34
N SER A 88 5.22 -8.31 -0.18
CA SER A 88 5.90 -8.38 1.11
C SER A 88 6.25 -9.82 1.51
N MET A 89 5.33 -10.77 1.26
CA MET A 89 5.57 -12.20 1.46
C MET A 89 6.64 -12.75 0.52
N ALA A 90 6.70 -12.26 -0.73
CA ALA A 90 7.77 -12.61 -1.66
C ALA A 90 9.12 -12.03 -1.23
N ALA A 91 9.16 -10.78 -0.78
CA ALA A 91 10.38 -10.09 -0.32
C ALA A 91 10.97 -10.68 0.97
N LEU A 92 10.16 -11.36 1.77
CA LEU A 92 10.58 -12.03 2.99
C LEU A 92 11.61 -13.14 2.71
N ILE A 93 11.54 -13.85 1.58
CA ILE A 93 12.51 -14.90 1.21
C ILE A 93 13.94 -14.36 1.03
N PRO A 94 14.20 -13.35 0.16
CA PRO A 94 15.54 -12.77 0.04
C PRO A 94 15.98 -12.03 1.29
N MET A 95 15.07 -11.35 2.00
CA MET A 95 15.41 -10.63 3.24
C MET A 95 15.93 -11.56 4.33
N GLN A 96 15.35 -12.75 4.49
CA GLN A 96 15.84 -13.72 5.47
C GLN A 96 17.23 -14.27 5.17
N ARG A 97 17.61 -14.33 3.88
CA ARG A 97 18.97 -14.69 3.46
C ARG A 97 19.98 -13.61 3.81
N TYR A 98 19.57 -12.34 3.79
CA TYR A 98 20.42 -11.20 4.15
C TYR A 98 20.71 -11.13 5.66
N ILE A 99 19.73 -11.45 6.51
CA ILE A 99 19.80 -11.24 7.96
C ILE A 99 20.41 -12.47 8.71
N ASN A 100 20.83 -13.53 8.00
CA ASN A 100 21.42 -14.76 8.59
C ASN A 100 20.61 -15.33 9.77
N LEU A 101 19.28 -15.47 9.60
CA LEU A 101 18.40 -16.00 10.64
C LEU A 101 18.62 -17.50 10.91
N THR A 102 18.24 -17.93 12.13
CA THR A 102 18.30 -19.34 12.53
C THR A 102 17.40 -20.20 11.64
N ARG A 103 17.86 -21.41 11.26
CA ARG A 103 17.13 -22.34 10.36
C ARG A 103 15.66 -22.61 10.79
N GLY A 104 15.37 -22.60 12.08
CA GLY A 104 14.00 -22.77 12.61
C GLY A 104 13.08 -21.58 12.32
N GLN A 105 13.57 -20.34 12.50
CA GLN A 105 12.80 -19.12 12.24
C GLN A 105 12.54 -18.92 10.75
N VAL A 106 13.52 -19.23 9.90
CA VAL A 106 13.36 -19.20 8.44
C VAL A 106 12.24 -20.14 7.98
N LYS A 107 12.23 -21.38 8.48
CA LYS A 107 11.16 -22.34 8.15
C LYS A 107 9.80 -21.86 8.61
N PHE A 108 9.67 -21.40 9.85
CA PHE A 108 8.41 -20.90 10.39
C PHE A 108 7.86 -19.71 9.59
N ASN A 109 8.69 -18.70 9.36
CA ASN A 109 8.31 -17.51 8.63
C ASN A 109 7.95 -17.82 7.16
N THR A 110 8.70 -18.72 6.51
CA THR A 110 8.43 -19.13 5.13
C THR A 110 7.10 -19.89 5.03
N THR A 111 6.81 -20.80 5.98
CA THR A 111 5.53 -21.51 6.01
C THR A 111 4.36 -20.56 6.15
N ILE A 112 4.44 -19.57 7.04
CA ILE A 112 3.39 -18.56 7.20
C ILE A 112 3.24 -17.71 5.94
N ALA A 113 4.35 -17.30 5.32
CA ALA A 113 4.31 -16.53 4.07
C ALA A 113 3.65 -17.32 2.93
N ILE A 114 3.89 -18.63 2.83
CA ILE A 114 3.24 -19.49 1.84
C ILE A 114 1.73 -19.57 2.11
N ILE A 115 1.32 -19.81 3.36
CA ILE A 115 -0.11 -19.88 3.72
C ILE A 115 -0.80 -18.55 3.42
N GLY A 116 -0.19 -17.43 3.80
CA GLY A 116 -0.72 -16.10 3.53
C GLY A 116 -0.81 -15.79 2.03
N THR A 117 0.14 -16.27 1.24
CA THR A 117 0.15 -16.12 -0.22
C THR A 117 -0.99 -16.92 -0.86
N VAL A 118 -1.18 -18.19 -0.45
CA VAL A 118 -2.28 -19.03 -0.93
C VAL A 118 -3.64 -18.41 -0.60
N TYR A 119 -3.81 -17.92 0.64
CA TYR A 119 -5.04 -17.23 1.04
C TYR A 119 -5.26 -15.94 0.25
N SER A 120 -4.20 -15.17 0.00
CA SER A 120 -4.28 -13.95 -0.80
C SER A 120 -4.74 -14.24 -2.23
N PHE A 121 -4.22 -15.30 -2.87
CA PHE A 121 -4.68 -15.72 -4.19
C PHE A 121 -6.14 -16.19 -4.19
N TYR A 122 -6.57 -16.90 -3.15
CA TYR A 122 -7.97 -17.29 -2.98
C TYR A 122 -8.89 -16.06 -2.85
N ALA A 123 -8.50 -15.08 -2.04
CA ALA A 123 -9.26 -13.84 -1.87
C ALA A 123 -9.31 -13.01 -3.16
N LEU A 124 -8.21 -12.92 -3.91
CA LEU A 124 -8.18 -12.28 -5.24
C LEU A 124 -9.16 -12.96 -6.21
N TYR A 125 -9.18 -14.28 -6.23
CA TYR A 125 -10.11 -15.05 -7.04
C TYR A 125 -11.57 -14.80 -6.65
N ALA A 126 -11.86 -14.65 -5.35
CA ALA A 126 -13.21 -14.40 -4.84
C ALA A 126 -13.78 -13.02 -5.21
N CYS A 127 -12.94 -11.99 -5.39
CA CYS A 127 -13.36 -10.63 -5.78
C CYS A 127 -13.87 -10.52 -7.23
N GLY A 128 -13.64 -11.54 -8.05
CA GLY A 128 -14.11 -11.58 -9.43
C GLY A 128 -13.22 -10.85 -10.45
N PRO A 129 -13.43 -11.13 -11.75
CA PRO A 129 -12.52 -10.70 -12.82
C PRO A 129 -12.50 -9.18 -13.05
N GLU A 130 -13.62 -8.50 -12.82
CA GLU A 130 -13.73 -7.05 -13.04
C GLU A 130 -12.89 -6.27 -12.01
N ALA A 131 -12.99 -6.63 -10.73
CA ALA A 131 -12.17 -6.03 -9.66
C ALA A 131 -10.68 -6.33 -9.86
N MET A 132 -10.33 -7.55 -10.30
CA MET A 132 -8.95 -7.91 -10.63
C MET A 132 -8.38 -7.06 -11.76
N LEU A 133 -9.14 -6.85 -12.84
CA LEU A 133 -8.70 -6.03 -13.97
C LEU A 133 -8.46 -4.57 -13.53
N MET A 134 -9.41 -3.99 -12.81
CA MET A 134 -9.29 -2.63 -12.30
C MET A 134 -8.11 -2.48 -11.33
N GLY A 135 -7.94 -3.44 -10.40
CA GLY A 135 -6.81 -3.45 -9.47
C GLY A 135 -5.46 -3.61 -10.17
N ALA A 136 -5.39 -4.44 -11.21
CA ALA A 136 -4.19 -4.60 -12.02
C ALA A 136 -3.84 -3.29 -12.75
N LEU A 137 -4.82 -2.64 -13.40
CA LEU A 137 -4.60 -1.35 -14.08
C LEU A 137 -4.06 -0.28 -13.12
N VAL A 138 -4.67 -0.15 -11.93
CA VAL A 138 -4.20 0.79 -10.89
C VAL A 138 -2.78 0.45 -10.45
N THR A 139 -2.45 -0.83 -10.32
CA THR A 139 -1.11 -1.28 -9.92
C THR A 139 -0.07 -0.97 -10.98
N PHE A 140 -0.33 -1.29 -12.25
CA PHE A 140 0.59 -0.99 -13.35
C PHE A 140 0.76 0.51 -13.54
N ALA A 141 -0.32 1.30 -13.42
CA ALA A 141 -0.24 2.75 -13.42
C ALA A 141 0.62 3.26 -12.26
N GLY A 142 0.44 2.71 -11.06
CA GLY A 142 1.24 3.03 -9.88
C GLY A 142 2.72 2.71 -10.07
N TRP A 143 3.06 1.54 -10.62
CA TRP A 143 4.45 1.17 -10.94
C TRP A 143 5.07 2.07 -12.00
N THR A 144 4.31 2.43 -13.04
CA THR A 144 4.77 3.34 -14.08
C THR A 144 5.05 4.72 -13.49
N PHE A 145 4.15 5.24 -12.65
CA PHE A 145 4.34 6.50 -11.95
C PHE A 145 5.55 6.47 -11.01
N TYR A 146 5.71 5.37 -10.26
CA TYR A 146 6.86 5.15 -9.39
C TYR A 146 8.18 5.15 -10.17
N GLY A 147 8.23 4.46 -11.32
CA GLY A 147 9.41 4.43 -12.19
C GLY A 147 9.78 5.80 -12.76
N MET A 148 8.79 6.67 -13.05
CA MET A 148 9.04 8.04 -13.52
C MET A 148 9.47 9.00 -12.41
N CYS A 149 9.06 8.76 -11.16
CA CYS A 149 9.40 9.61 -10.02
C CYS A 149 10.76 9.30 -9.39
N ILE A 150 11.32 8.11 -9.67
CA ILE A 150 12.68 7.73 -9.29
C ILE A 150 13.69 8.66 -9.96
N LYS A 151 14.55 9.29 -9.17
CA LYS A 151 15.76 9.96 -9.65
C LYS A 151 16.93 8.98 -9.64
N ASP A 152 17.73 8.99 -10.70
CA ASP A 152 18.86 8.07 -10.97
C ASP A 152 19.93 7.99 -9.85
N GLU A 153 19.95 8.96 -8.93
CA GLU A 153 20.91 9.02 -7.82
C GLU A 153 20.63 7.99 -6.71
N ASN A 154 19.42 7.41 -6.66
CA ASN A 154 18.99 6.49 -5.59
C ASN A 154 18.72 5.05 -6.05
N THR A 155 18.90 4.74 -7.35
CA THR A 155 18.65 3.42 -7.94
C THR A 155 19.78 2.42 -7.72
N VAL A 156 20.95 2.90 -7.29
CA VAL A 156 22.10 2.04 -6.98
C VAL A 156 22.30 2.07 -5.47
N PRO A 157 22.07 0.95 -4.74
CA PRO A 157 22.54 0.86 -3.38
C PRO A 157 24.07 1.03 -3.44
N SER A 158 24.60 2.13 -2.92
CA SER A 158 26.05 2.25 -2.79
C SER A 158 26.50 1.13 -1.85
N LEU A 159 27.12 0.10 -2.42
CA LEU A 159 27.81 -0.95 -1.70
C LEU A 159 28.87 -0.28 -0.81
N LYS A 160 28.55 -0.11 0.48
CA LYS A 160 29.51 0.14 1.54
C LYS A 160 29.48 -1.02 2.51
#